data_AF-A0A1L8RGX6-F1
#
_entry.id   AF-A0A1L8RGX6-F1
#
_cell.length_a   1.000
_cell.length_b   1.000
_cell.length_c   1.000
_cell.angle_alpha   90.00
_cell.angle_beta   90.00
_cell.angle_gamma   90.00
#
_symmetry.space_group_name_H-M   'P 1'
#
loop_
_entity.id
_entity.type
_entity.pdbx_description
1 polymer ?
#
loop_
_entity_poly.entity_id
_entity_poly.type
_entity_poly.pdbx_seq_one_letter_code
_entity_poly.pdbx_strand_id
1 'polypeptide(L)'
;MIVNTLYDLLKERGIYLAVQGCEHINRALAVERTLAEQKDFEIVSVVPALHAGGSASVAAFQLFEDPVEIEHITAKAGLDIGDTAIGMHIKHVQIPLRPVKKTLGAAHVTALTSRPKLIGGPRAQYE
;
A
#
# COMPACT_ATOMS: atom_id res chain seq x y z
N MET A 1 -7.54 4.19 -15.28
CA MET A 1 -6.24 4.51 -14.63
C MET A 1 -5.94 3.47 -13.56
N ILE A 2 -4.66 3.18 -13.27
CA ILE A 2 -4.23 2.09 -12.36
C ILE A 2 -4.95 2.15 -11.00
N VAL A 3 -4.95 3.32 -10.36
CA VAL A 3 -5.56 3.52 -9.02
C VAL A 3 -7.06 3.23 -9.05
N ASN A 4 -7.79 3.75 -10.06
CA ASN A 4 -9.22 3.49 -10.23
C ASN A 4 -9.51 1.98 -10.38
N THR A 5 -8.76 1.28 -11.21
CA THR A 5 -8.94 -0.16 -11.41
C THR A 5 -8.70 -0.95 -10.13
N LEU A 6 -7.71 -0.55 -9.32
CA LEU A 6 -7.46 -1.19 -8.02
C LEU A 6 -8.56 -0.85 -7.01
N TYR A 7 -8.95 0.42 -6.91
CA TYR A 7 -9.95 0.88 -5.94
C TYR A 7 -11.29 0.16 -6.15
N ASP A 8 -11.82 0.13 -7.38
CA ASP A 8 -13.11 -0.52 -7.66
C ASP A 8 -13.08 -2.01 -7.30
N LEU A 9 -12.05 -2.72 -7.74
CA LEU A 9 -11.89 -4.15 -7.49
C LEU A 9 -11.75 -4.49 -5.99
N LEU A 10 -11.02 -3.66 -5.24
CA LEU A 10 -10.78 -3.88 -3.82
C LEU A 10 -12.00 -3.48 -2.98
N LYS A 11 -12.69 -2.39 -3.35
CA LYS A 11 -13.91 -1.93 -2.69
C LYS A 11 -15.03 -2.97 -2.75
N GLU A 12 -15.24 -3.60 -3.91
CA GLU A 12 -16.17 -4.73 -4.08
C GLU A 12 -15.88 -5.91 -3.14
N ARG A 13 -14.62 -6.07 -2.72
CA ARG A 13 -14.15 -7.15 -1.85
C ARG A 13 -14.04 -6.73 -0.38
N GLY A 14 -14.43 -5.50 -0.04
CA GLY A 14 -14.26 -4.95 1.32
C GLY A 14 -12.80 -4.79 1.74
N ILE A 15 -11.88 -4.60 0.78
CA ILE A 15 -10.46 -4.38 1.03
C ILE A 15 -10.17 -2.89 0.85
N TYR A 16 -9.58 -2.28 1.88
CA TYR A 16 -9.13 -0.90 1.79
C TYR A 16 -7.84 -0.76 0.99
N LEU A 17 -7.76 0.27 0.15
CA LEU A 17 -6.56 0.63 -0.60
C LEU A 17 -5.83 1.77 0.11
N ALA A 18 -4.50 1.64 0.24
CA ALA A 18 -3.60 2.72 0.60
C ALA A 18 -2.64 2.97 -0.56
N VAL A 19 -2.42 4.24 -0.92
CA VAL A 19 -1.57 4.62 -2.05
C VAL A 19 -0.42 5.50 -1.58
N GLN A 20 0.80 4.96 -1.67
CA GLN A 20 2.02 5.64 -1.24
C GLN A 20 2.34 6.83 -2.15
N GLY A 21 2.67 7.96 -1.55
CA GLY A 21 3.32 9.08 -2.23
C GLY A 21 4.81 8.86 -2.48
N CYS A 22 5.43 9.76 -3.23
CA CYS A 22 6.88 9.76 -3.42
C CYS A 22 7.64 10.20 -2.16
N GLU A 23 8.95 10.07 -2.20
CA GLU A 23 9.88 10.46 -1.12
C GLU A 23 9.77 11.93 -0.69
N HIS A 24 9.33 12.84 -1.57
CA HIS A 24 9.15 14.27 -1.23
C HIS A 24 8.09 14.51 -0.14
N ILE A 25 7.14 13.59 0.04
CA ILE A 25 6.16 13.63 1.13
C ILE A 25 6.41 12.50 2.14
N ASN A 26 7.67 12.04 2.23
CA ASN A 26 8.12 10.99 3.14
C ASN A 26 7.37 9.67 2.98
N ARG A 27 6.84 9.38 1.78
CA ARG A 27 6.06 8.17 1.50
C ARG A 27 4.79 8.04 2.36
N ALA A 28 4.22 9.18 2.78
CA ALA A 28 2.87 9.22 3.32
C ALA A 28 1.88 8.54 2.36
N LEU A 29 0.79 8.00 2.90
CA LEU A 29 -0.18 7.23 2.13
C LEU A 29 -1.54 7.88 2.13
N ALA A 30 -2.10 8.05 0.93
CA ALA A 30 -3.50 8.37 0.75
C ALA A 30 -4.35 7.16 1.17
N VAL A 31 -5.32 7.39 2.05
CA VAL A 31 -6.34 6.42 2.51
C VAL A 31 -7.68 7.13 2.71
N GLU A 32 -8.77 6.37 2.82
CA GLU A 32 -10.04 6.90 3.32
C GLU A 32 -9.92 7.28 4.80
N ARG A 33 -10.46 8.45 5.21
CA ARG A 33 -10.47 8.91 6.62
C ARG A 33 -11.06 7.86 7.55
N THR A 34 -12.13 7.20 7.12
CA THR A 34 -12.79 6.15 7.89
C THR A 34 -11.84 5.00 8.26
N LEU A 35 -10.91 4.63 7.37
CA LEU A 35 -9.88 3.64 7.68
C LEU A 35 -8.88 4.18 8.69
N ALA A 36 -8.41 5.41 8.50
CA ALA A 36 -7.44 6.04 9.39
C ALA A 36 -7.97 6.12 10.82
N GLU A 37 -9.22 6.53 11.01
CA GLU A 37 -9.87 6.59 12.32
C GLU A 37 -10.12 5.19 12.90
N GLN A 38 -10.59 4.23 12.09
CA GLN A 38 -10.83 2.84 12.53
C GLN A 38 -9.55 2.12 13.00
N LYS A 39 -8.39 2.54 12.48
CA LYS A 39 -7.09 1.93 12.76
C LYS A 39 -6.17 2.79 13.62
N ASP A 40 -6.64 3.95 14.05
CA ASP A 40 -5.87 4.92 14.83
C ASP A 40 -4.54 5.27 14.15
N PHE A 41 -4.59 5.52 12.84
CA PHE A 41 -3.42 5.96 12.08
C PHE A 41 -3.17 7.46 12.28
N GLU A 42 -1.89 7.83 12.41
CA GLU A 42 -1.47 9.22 12.49
C GLU A 42 -1.72 9.93 11.15
N ILE A 43 -2.71 10.81 11.13
CA ILE A 43 -3.03 11.65 9.97
C ILE A 43 -2.02 12.79 9.89
N VAL A 44 -1.38 12.96 8.73
CA VAL A 44 -0.42 14.03 8.47
C VAL A 44 -0.98 15.07 7.52
N SER A 45 -0.52 16.31 7.65
CA SER A 45 -1.04 17.43 6.86
C SER A 45 -0.22 17.64 5.59
N VAL A 46 -0.68 17.04 4.49
CA VAL A 46 -0.21 17.33 3.13
C VAL A 46 -1.32 17.02 2.12
N VAL A 47 -1.40 17.80 1.06
CA VAL A 47 -2.22 17.48 -0.12
C VAL A 47 -1.25 17.15 -1.25
N PRO A 48 -1.27 15.92 -1.80
CA PRO A 48 -0.33 15.54 -2.84
C PRO A 48 -0.53 16.37 -4.11
N ALA A 49 0.57 16.70 -4.76
CA ALA A 49 0.61 17.39 -6.04
C ALA A 49 1.52 16.65 -7.03
N LEU A 50 1.35 16.89 -8.33
CA LEU A 50 2.17 16.25 -9.36
C LEU A 50 3.68 16.50 -9.16
N HIS A 51 4.04 17.67 -8.64
CA HIS A 51 5.44 18.03 -8.34
C HIS A 51 5.93 17.55 -6.97
N ALA A 52 5.05 17.11 -6.07
CA ALA A 52 5.38 16.65 -4.72
C ALA A 52 4.27 15.71 -4.21
N GLY A 53 4.49 14.40 -4.35
CA GLY A 53 3.52 13.34 -3.99
C GLY A 53 3.39 12.27 -5.08
N GLY A 54 3.48 12.68 -6.34
CA GLY A 54 3.44 11.77 -7.49
C GLY A 54 2.02 11.49 -7.98
N SER A 55 1.90 11.10 -9.25
CA SER A 55 0.61 10.99 -9.93
C SER A 55 -0.34 9.96 -9.34
N ALA A 56 0.19 8.87 -8.74
CA ALA A 56 -0.64 7.84 -8.12
C ALA A 56 -1.32 8.33 -6.84
N SER A 57 -0.59 9.00 -5.94
CA SER A 57 -1.17 9.57 -4.71
C SER A 57 -2.15 10.71 -5.04
N VAL A 58 -1.84 11.57 -6.00
CA VAL A 58 -2.80 12.59 -6.52
C VAL A 58 -4.08 11.93 -7.04
N ALA A 59 -3.95 10.87 -7.84
CA ALA A 59 -5.09 10.15 -8.38
C ALA A 59 -5.93 9.47 -7.28
N ALA A 60 -5.30 8.98 -6.21
CA ALA A 60 -6.00 8.42 -5.05
C ALA A 60 -6.78 9.52 -4.29
N PHE A 61 -6.14 10.66 -4.04
CA PHE A 61 -6.78 11.82 -3.41
C PHE A 61 -7.97 12.37 -4.19
N GLN A 62 -7.96 12.25 -5.52
CA GLN A 62 -9.10 12.67 -6.34
C GLN A 62 -10.21 11.62 -6.41
N LEU A 63 -9.89 10.34 -6.18
CA LEU A 63 -10.80 9.22 -6.34
C LEU A 63 -11.52 8.83 -5.06
N PHE A 64 -10.85 8.91 -3.92
CA PHE A 64 -11.40 8.52 -2.61
C PHE A 64 -12.52 9.46 -2.16
N GLU A 65 -13.39 8.97 -1.29
CA GLU A 65 -14.58 9.72 -0.85
C GLU A 65 -14.22 10.82 0.16
N ASP A 66 -13.39 10.51 1.15
CA ASP A 66 -12.85 11.47 2.12
C ASP A 66 -11.36 11.15 2.38
N PRO A 67 -10.46 11.54 1.46
CA PRO A 67 -9.05 11.20 1.54
C PRO A 67 -8.32 11.93 2.66
N VAL A 68 -7.42 11.21 3.31
CA VAL A 68 -6.39 11.74 4.20
C VAL A 68 -5.04 11.13 3.87
N GLU A 69 -3.96 11.83 4.20
CA GLU A 69 -2.61 11.27 4.22
C GLU A 69 -2.30 10.75 5.63
N ILE A 70 -1.72 9.55 5.72
CA ILE A 70 -1.23 8.97 6.97
C ILE A 70 0.29 8.81 6.92
N GLU A 71 0.94 8.90 8.09
CA GLU A 71 2.39 8.77 8.21
C GLU A 71 2.87 7.37 7.82
N HIS A 72 2.21 6.33 8.33
CA HIS A 72 2.62 4.94 8.13
C HIS A 72 1.44 3.96 8.23
N ILE A 73 1.62 2.76 7.67
CA ILE A 73 0.69 1.64 7.79
C ILE A 73 1.43 0.31 7.93
N THR A 74 0.81 -0.65 8.62
CA THR A 74 1.16 -2.08 8.55
C THR A 74 0.11 -2.86 7.74
N ALA A 75 0.31 -2.94 6.44
CA ALA A 75 -0.56 -3.61 5.48
C ALA A 75 -0.30 -5.13 5.38
N LYS A 76 -1.34 -5.87 4.97
CA LYS A 76 -1.25 -7.33 4.77
C LYS A 76 -0.44 -7.71 3.53
N ALA A 77 -0.63 -6.96 2.44
CA ALA A 77 -0.04 -7.17 1.13
C ALA A 77 0.03 -5.85 0.36
N GLY A 78 0.81 -5.81 -0.73
CA GLY A 78 0.93 -4.65 -1.60
C GLY A 78 1.54 -4.98 -2.96
N LEU A 79 1.33 -4.06 -3.90
CA LEU A 79 1.82 -4.11 -5.28
C LEU A 79 2.72 -2.89 -5.50
N ASP A 80 3.95 -3.13 -5.95
CA ASP A 80 4.91 -2.08 -6.30
C ASP A 80 5.03 -2.01 -7.83
N ILE A 81 4.82 -0.83 -8.38
CA ILE A 81 4.86 -0.57 -9.82
C ILE A 81 5.90 0.52 -10.06
N GLY A 82 7.02 0.15 -10.67
CA GLY A 82 8.13 1.07 -10.96
C GLY A 82 9.20 1.12 -9.87
N ASP A 83 9.34 0.05 -9.07
CA ASP A 83 10.41 -0.12 -8.07
C ASP A 83 10.44 1.00 -7.02
N THR A 84 9.26 1.39 -6.55
CA THR A 84 9.07 2.48 -5.58
C THR A 84 9.28 2.05 -4.13
N ALA A 85 9.55 0.77 -3.88
CA ALA A 85 9.90 0.18 -2.59
C ALA A 85 8.81 0.33 -1.51
N ILE A 86 7.80 -0.53 -1.55
CA ILE A 86 6.68 -0.54 -0.57
C ILE A 86 6.95 -1.37 0.69
N GLY A 87 8.17 -1.91 0.83
CA GLY A 87 8.48 -2.92 1.84
C GLY A 87 8.27 -2.45 3.28
N MET A 88 8.48 -1.16 3.57
CA MET A 88 8.25 -0.59 4.90
C MET A 88 6.79 -0.67 5.36
N HIS A 89 5.85 -0.83 4.43
CA HIS A 89 4.42 -0.86 4.73
C HIS A 89 3.88 -2.27 4.94
N ILE A 90 4.62 -3.32 4.57
CA ILE A 90 4.08 -4.70 4.62
C ILE A 90 4.44 -5.37 5.94
N LYS A 91 3.44 -5.94 6.60
CA LYS A 91 3.60 -6.68 7.84
C LYS A 91 4.72 -7.71 7.74
N HIS A 92 5.62 -7.70 8.73
CA HIS A 92 6.63 -8.73 8.86
C HIS A 92 6.00 -10.05 9.39
N VAL A 93 6.26 -11.23 8.81
CA VAL A 93 7.30 -11.62 7.84
C VAL A 93 6.81 -11.48 6.40
N GLN A 94 7.54 -10.71 5.59
CA GLN A 94 7.21 -10.47 4.18
C GLN A 94 7.51 -11.70 3.31
N ILE A 95 6.68 -11.92 2.29
CA ILE A 95 6.85 -12.94 1.27
C ILE A 95 6.69 -12.29 -0.11
N PRO A 96 7.69 -12.40 -1.01
CA PRO A 96 7.53 -12.01 -2.40
C PRO A 96 6.50 -12.88 -3.11
N LEU A 97 5.49 -12.25 -3.69
CA LEU A 97 4.60 -12.88 -4.65
C LEU A 97 5.18 -12.66 -6.05
N ARG A 98 4.99 -13.62 -6.95
CA ARG A 98 5.41 -13.54 -8.35
C ARG A 98 4.20 -13.20 -9.22
N PRO A 99 4.02 -11.93 -9.64
CA PRO A 99 2.94 -11.56 -10.54
C PRO A 99 3.06 -12.31 -11.87
N VAL A 100 1.92 -12.69 -12.46
CA VAL A 100 1.89 -13.32 -13.79
C VAL A 100 2.47 -12.38 -14.85
N LYS A 101 2.14 -11.08 -14.76
CA LYS A 101 2.76 -10.01 -15.55
C LYS A 101 3.77 -9.26 -14.70
N LYS A 102 5.05 -9.32 -15.11
CA LYS A 102 6.17 -8.69 -14.40
C LYS A 102 6.37 -7.21 -14.75
N THR A 103 5.63 -6.70 -15.71
CA THR A 103 5.70 -5.30 -16.14
C THR A 103 4.31 -4.75 -16.46
N LEU A 104 4.17 -3.44 -16.30
CA LEU A 104 3.05 -2.64 -16.78
C LEU A 104 3.62 -1.47 -17.56
N GLY A 105 3.52 -1.52 -18.89
CA GLY A 105 4.34 -0.68 -19.75
C GLY A 105 5.83 -0.99 -19.53
N ALA A 106 6.63 0.04 -19.25
CA ALA A 106 8.05 -0.09 -18.92
C ALA A 106 8.33 -0.27 -17.41
N ALA A 107 7.31 -0.14 -16.55
CA ALA A 107 7.49 -0.25 -15.11
C ALA A 107 7.52 -1.71 -14.69
N HIS A 108 8.50 -2.09 -13.87
CA HIS A 108 8.51 -3.40 -13.21
C HIS A 108 7.37 -3.51 -12.21
N VAL A 109 6.84 -4.72 -12.07
CA VAL A 109 5.76 -5.04 -11.15
C VAL A 109 6.24 -6.11 -10.19
N THR A 110 6.33 -5.75 -8.92
CA THR A 110 6.61 -6.68 -7.83
C THR A 110 5.47 -6.66 -6.83
N ALA A 111 5.30 -7.74 -6.06
CA ALA A 111 4.23 -7.83 -5.08
C ALA A 111 4.75 -8.50 -3.80
N LEU A 112 4.21 -8.05 -2.67
CA LEU A 112 4.55 -8.56 -1.35
C LEU A 112 3.27 -8.95 -0.63
N THR A 113 3.32 -10.05 0.12
CA THR A 113 2.34 -10.39 1.16
C THR A 113 3.08 -10.66 2.46
N SER A 114 2.35 -11.08 3.50
CA SER A 114 2.92 -11.40 4.80
C SER A 114 2.40 -12.72 5.36
N ARG A 115 3.19 -13.36 6.22
CA ARG A 115 2.79 -14.51 7.03
C ARG A 115 3.10 -14.30 8.52
N PRO A 116 2.46 -15.06 9.41
CA PRO A 116 2.91 -15.18 10.79
C PRO A 116 4.37 -15.62 10.87
N LYS A 117 5.08 -15.17 11.91
CA LYS A 117 6.39 -15.71 12.25
C LYS A 117 6.24 -17.18 12.63
N LEU A 118 7.03 -18.06 12.02
CA LEU A 118 7.23 -19.40 12.56
C LEU A 118 8.19 -19.27 13.74
N ILE A 119 7.72 -19.63 14.93
CA ILE A 119 8.47 -19.55 16.18
C ILE A 119 8.40 -20.90 16.90
N GLY A 120 9.49 -21.27 17.57
CA GLY A 120 9.55 -22.51 18.32
C GLY A 120 10.97 -23.09 18.35
N GLY A 121 11.27 -23.84 19.40
CA GLY A 121 12.55 -24.53 19.55
C GLY A 121 12.65 -25.80 18.68
N PRO A 122 13.70 -26.63 18.86
CA PRO A 122 13.98 -27.80 18.02
C PRO A 122 12.88 -28.88 17.94
N ARG A 123 11.88 -28.81 18.83
CA ARG A 123 10.75 -29.75 18.90
C ARG A 123 9.45 -29.21 18.32
N ALA A 124 9.45 -27.98 17.79
CA ALA A 124 8.26 -27.37 17.22
C ALA A 124 7.88 -28.05 15.90
N GLN A 125 6.59 -28.24 15.70
CA GLN A 125 5.99 -28.79 14.49
C GLN A 125 5.03 -27.73 13.93
N TYR A 126 4.97 -27.61 12.60
CA TYR A 126 4.22 -26.56 11.90
C TYR A 126 3.30 -27.15 10.81
N GLU A 127 2.97 -28.44 10.97
CA GLU A 127 2.02 -29.23 10.18
C GLU A 127 0.96 -29.82 11.12
#